data_AF-A0A452ZLG5-F1
#
_entry.id   AF-A0A452ZLG5-F1
#
_cell.length_a   1.000
_cell.length_b   1.000
_cell.length_c   1.000
_cell.angle_alpha   90.00
_cell.angle_beta   90.00
_cell.angle_gamma   90.00
#
_symmetry.space_group_name_H-M   'P 1'
#
loop_
_entity.id
_entity.type
_entity.pdbx_description
1 polymer ?
#
loop_
_entity_poly.entity_id
_entity_poly.type
_entity_poly.pdbx_seq_one_letter_code
_entity_poly.pdbx_strand_id
1 'polypeptide(L)'
;KKEVSLLNQFGFLKRIRRDEWMKRLCILAMKAGYVYMEFWSIRKSESYILVLNLNTVKLQQIFRNNADERYRGAAFPFFLRLSPLPAADDDKELQDA
;
A
#
# COMPACT_ATOMS: atom_id res chain seq x y z
N LYS A 1 -8.64 16.16 -12.54
CA LYS A 1 -8.18 15.11 -11.59
C LYS A 1 -9.15 13.94 -11.67
N LYS A 2 -8.67 12.71 -11.89
CA LYS A 2 -9.52 11.50 -11.87
C LYS A 2 -9.56 10.99 -10.43
N GLU A 3 -10.72 11.03 -9.80
CA GLU A 3 -10.90 10.45 -8.46
C GLU A 3 -11.10 8.95 -8.62
N VAL A 4 -10.32 8.16 -7.90
CA VAL A 4 -10.35 6.71 -7.98
C VAL A 4 -10.70 6.16 -6.60
N SER A 5 -11.85 5.50 -6.51
CA SER A 5 -12.25 4.82 -5.28
C SER A 5 -11.52 3.48 -5.18
N LEU A 6 -10.51 3.41 -4.32
CA LEU A 6 -9.74 2.20 -4.05
C LEU A 6 -10.64 1.01 -3.66
N LEU A 7 -11.70 1.25 -2.88
CA LEU A 7 -12.64 0.20 -2.49
C LEU A 7 -13.44 -0.35 -3.67
N ASN A 8 -13.78 0.50 -4.65
CA ASN A 8 -14.51 0.06 -5.83
C ASN A 8 -13.60 -0.67 -6.82
N GLN A 9 -12.36 -0.20 -6.95
CA GLN A 9 -11.39 -0.80 -7.86
C GLN A 9 -10.83 -2.12 -7.32
N PHE A 10 -10.68 -2.24 -6.00
CA PHE A 10 -10.08 -3.40 -5.34
C PHE A 10 -11.08 -4.10 -4.42
N GLY A 11 -11.80 -5.09 -4.96
CA GLY A 11 -12.83 -5.83 -4.23
C GLY A 11 -12.34 -6.51 -2.94
N PHE A 12 -11.07 -6.91 -2.87
CA PHE A 12 -10.50 -7.46 -1.64
C PHE A 12 -10.44 -6.44 -0.50
N LEU A 13 -10.23 -5.13 -0.79
CA LEU A 13 -10.25 -4.09 0.25
C LEU A 13 -11.65 -3.93 0.85
N LYS A 14 -12.71 -4.12 0.06
CA LYS A 14 -14.09 -4.16 0.57
C LYS A 14 -14.27 -5.30 1.57
N ARG A 15 -13.71 -6.47 1.26
CA ARG A 15 -13.77 -7.65 2.13
C ARG A 15 -13.01 -7.40 3.44
N ILE A 16 -11.75 -6.98 3.37
CA ILE A 16 -10.94 -6.69 4.57
C ILE A 16 -11.60 -5.58 5.41
N ARG A 17 -12.15 -4.53 4.78
CA ARG A 17 -12.91 -3.49 5.49
C ARG A 17 -14.09 -4.04 6.29
N ARG A 18 -14.82 -5.00 5.73
CA ARG A 18 -15.99 -5.61 6.39
C ARG A 18 -15.56 -6.61 7.46
N ASP A 19 -14.64 -7.50 7.14
CA ASP A 19 -14.27 -8.65 7.97
C ASP A 19 -13.33 -8.23 9.11
N GLU A 20 -12.43 -7.27 8.87
CA GLU A 20 -11.42 -6.81 9.84
C GLU A 20 -11.76 -5.45 10.47
N TRP A 21 -12.92 -4.87 10.17
CA TRP A 21 -13.37 -3.58 10.70
C TRP A 21 -12.41 -2.42 10.40
N MET A 22 -11.77 -2.47 9.23
CA MET A 22 -10.85 -1.43 8.78
C MET A 22 -11.59 -0.16 8.43
N LYS A 23 -11.24 0.97 9.05
CA LYS A 23 -12.02 2.21 8.92
C LYS A 23 -11.24 3.41 8.41
N ARG A 24 -9.96 3.56 8.75
CA ARG A 24 -9.17 4.70 8.25
C ARG A 24 -7.94 4.24 7.49
N LEU A 25 -7.68 4.98 6.42
CA LEU A 25 -6.53 4.83 5.55
C LEU A 25 -5.68 6.09 5.72
N CYS A 26 -4.39 5.92 5.99
CA CYS A 26 -3.41 6.98 6.11
C CYS A 26 -2.37 6.83 5.01
N ILE A 27 -2.05 7.92 4.30
CA ILE A 27 -0.93 7.91 3.34
C ILE A 27 0.35 8.10 4.16
N LEU A 28 1.26 7.14 4.09
CA LEU A 28 2.54 7.20 4.78
C LEU A 28 3.58 7.95 3.96
N ALA A 29 3.68 7.65 2.66
CA ALA A 29 4.65 8.25 1.77
C ALA A 29 4.27 8.10 0.30
N MET A 30 4.83 8.95 -0.54
CA MET A 30 4.78 8.82 -1.99
C MET A 30 6.22 8.87 -2.52
N LYS A 31 6.64 7.84 -3.27
CA LYS A 31 8.02 7.74 -3.78
C LYS A 31 8.05 6.93 -5.07
N ALA A 32 8.78 7.42 -6.08
CA ALA A 32 9.04 6.71 -7.34
C ALA A 32 7.78 6.14 -8.03
N GLY A 33 6.68 6.89 -8.07
CA GLY A 33 5.42 6.42 -8.68
C GLY A 33 4.60 5.47 -7.80
N TYR A 34 4.99 5.27 -6.53
CA TYR A 34 4.26 4.46 -5.57
C TYR A 34 3.66 5.30 -4.44
N VAL A 35 2.49 4.87 -3.94
CA VAL A 35 1.87 5.37 -2.71
C VAL A 35 1.86 4.26 -1.68
N TYR A 36 2.48 4.55 -0.54
CA TYR A 36 2.48 3.68 0.63
C TYR A 36 1.39 4.16 1.57
N MET A 37 0.51 3.25 1.98
CA MET A 37 -0.63 3.58 2.82
C MET A 37 -0.73 2.58 3.97
N GLU A 38 -1.19 3.05 5.11
CA GLU A 38 -1.59 2.20 6.22
C GLU A 38 -3.11 2.20 6.34
N PHE A 39 -3.70 1.02 6.33
CA PHE A 39 -5.12 0.82 6.60
C PHE A 39 -5.24 0.21 7.99
N TRP A 40 -6.01 0.79 8.90
CA TRP A 40 -6.14 0.26 10.26
C TRP A 40 -7.58 -0.07 10.67
N SER A 41 -7.70 -1.06 11.55
CA SER A 41 -8.94 -1.40 12.23
C SER A 41 -9.23 -0.42 13.36
N ILE A 42 -10.51 -0.19 13.64
CA ILE A 42 -10.95 0.52 14.86
C ILE A 42 -11.23 -0.43 16.03
N ARG A 43 -11.33 -1.73 15.76
CA ARG A 43 -11.66 -2.75 16.77
C ARG A 43 -10.51 -3.71 17.04
N LYS A 44 -9.56 -3.82 16.11
CA LYS A 44 -8.39 -4.68 16.22
C LYS A 44 -7.12 -3.83 16.31
N SER A 45 -6.08 -4.41 16.90
CA SER A 45 -4.73 -3.88 16.90
C SER A 45 -3.99 -4.14 15.58
N GLU A 46 -4.58 -4.87 14.65
CA GLU A 46 -3.99 -5.16 13.34
C GLU A 46 -4.14 -3.97 12.37
N SER A 47 -3.09 -3.68 11.63
CA SER A 47 -3.14 -2.80 10.47
C SER A 47 -2.63 -3.52 9.22
N TYR A 48 -2.85 -2.94 8.04
CA TYR A 48 -2.33 -3.42 6.79
C TYR A 48 -1.55 -2.31 6.09
N ILE A 49 -0.34 -2.64 5.64
CA ILE A 49 0.43 -1.76 4.76
C ILE A 49 0.08 -2.11 3.32
N LEU A 50 -0.32 -1.09 2.56
CA LEU A 50 -0.72 -1.18 1.16
C LEU A 50 0.27 -0.41 0.30
N VAL A 51 0.67 -0.99 -0.83
CA VAL A 51 1.51 -0.34 -1.84
C VAL A 51 0.74 -0.24 -3.15
N LEU A 52 0.46 1.00 -3.57
CA LEU A 52 -0.22 1.30 -4.83
C LEU A 52 0.80 1.81 -5.85
N ASN A 53 0.92 1.14 -6.99
CA ASN A 53 1.63 1.67 -8.15
C ASN A 53 0.70 2.66 -8.88
N LEU A 54 1.13 3.91 -9.03
CA LEU A 54 0.36 4.97 -9.68
C LEU A 54 0.36 4.85 -11.21
N ASN A 55 1.44 4.34 -11.80
CA ASN A 55 1.55 4.16 -13.25
C ASN A 55 0.55 3.11 -13.74
N THR A 56 0.48 1.98 -13.04
CA THR A 56 -0.42 0.87 -13.41
C THR A 56 -1.78 0.91 -12.70
N VAL A 57 -1.93 1.75 -11.68
CA VAL A 57 -3.08 1.78 -10.76
C VAL A 57 -3.39 0.38 -10.20
N LYS A 58 -2.34 -0.35 -9.80
CA LYS A 58 -2.46 -1.70 -9.21
C LYS A 58 -1.96 -1.67 -7.77
N LEU A 59 -2.68 -2.37 -6.90
CA LEU A 59 -2.24 -2.60 -5.54
C LEU A 59 -1.31 -3.81 -5.53
N GLN A 60 -0.01 -3.56 -5.43
CA GLN A 60 1.01 -4.59 -5.62
C GLN A 60 1.28 -5.40 -4.36
N GLN A 61 1.16 -4.81 -3.18
CA GLN A 61 1.51 -5.53 -1.95
C GLN A 61 0.64 -5.12 -0.75
N ILE A 62 0.30 -6.12 0.06
CA ILE A 62 -0.49 -6.01 1.28
C ILE A 62 0.25 -6.77 2.37
N PHE A 63 0.75 -6.07 3.37
CA PHE A 63 1.39 -6.70 4.53
C PHE A 63 0.45 -6.60 5.72
N ARG A 64 0.18 -7.71 6.40
CA ARG A 64 -0.51 -7.67 7.70
C ARG A 64 0.50 -7.24 8.76
N ASN A 65 0.16 -6.21 9.50
CA ASN A 65 0.96 -5.64 10.57
C ASN A 65 0.28 -6.01 11.90
N ASN A 66 0.71 -7.12 12.49
CA ASN A 66 0.16 -7.63 13.75
C ASN A 66 0.91 -7.01 14.93
N ALA A 67 0.15 -6.44 15.86
CA ALA A 67 0.68 -5.68 17.00
C ALA A 67 1.44 -6.52 18.05
N ASP A 68 1.42 -7.85 17.96
CA ASP A 68 2.19 -8.73 18.85
C ASP A 68 3.68 -8.79 18.46
N GLU A 69 4.05 -8.28 17.28
CA GLU A 69 5.45 -8.02 16.95
C GLU A 69 5.90 -6.71 17.59
N ARG A 70 7.07 -6.74 18.25
CA ARG A 70 7.70 -5.66 19.07
C ARG A 70 7.86 -4.29 18.41
N TYR A 71 7.39 -4.08 17.18
CA TYR A 71 7.61 -2.88 16.37
C TYR A 71 6.48 -1.84 16.44
N ARG A 72 5.58 -1.92 17.42
CA ARG A 72 4.76 -0.76 17.82
C ARG A 72 5.56 0.19 18.73
N GLY A 73 6.48 0.91 18.12
CA GLY A 73 7.14 2.07 18.73
C GLY A 73 8.04 2.73 17.71
N ALA A 74 7.73 3.97 17.30
CA ALA A 74 8.50 4.83 16.40
C ALA A 74 9.14 4.18 15.15
N ALA A 75 8.79 2.94 14.81
CA ALA A 75 9.27 2.17 13.68
C ALA A 75 8.47 2.60 12.46
N PHE A 76 8.67 3.87 12.14
CA PHE A 76 8.80 4.37 10.80
C PHE A 76 9.33 3.26 9.90
N PRO A 77 8.67 3.01 8.78
CA PRO A 77 8.75 1.71 8.17
C PRO A 77 10.14 1.46 7.60
N PHE A 78 10.73 0.33 7.94
CA PHE A 78 11.94 -0.18 7.30
C PHE A 78 11.82 -0.18 5.75
N PHE A 79 10.60 -0.24 5.20
CA PHE A 79 10.35 -0.14 3.76
C PHE A 79 10.56 1.24 3.13
N LEU A 80 10.73 2.33 3.90
CA LEU A 80 11.27 3.59 3.37
C LEU A 80 12.79 3.50 3.13
N ARG A 81 13.48 2.61 3.85
CA ARG A 81 14.91 2.30 3.63
C ARG A 81 15.11 1.26 2.53
N LEU A 82 14.08 0.49 2.18
CA LEU A 82 14.15 -0.39 1.02
C LEU A 82 14.32 0.47 -0.23
N SER A 83 15.24 0.04 -1.10
CA SER A 83 15.37 0.61 -2.43
C SER A 83 13.98 0.64 -3.08
N PRO A 84 13.65 1.72 -3.84
CA PRO A 84 12.39 1.77 -4.58
C PRO A 84 12.22 0.44 -5.32
N LEU A 85 11.06 -0.20 -5.15
CA LEU A 85 10.75 -1.38 -5.96
C LEU A 85 10.95 -0.95 -7.42
N PRO A 86 11.74 -1.70 -8.22
CA PRO A 86 11.92 -1.36 -9.61
C PRO A 86 10.53 -1.16 -10.21
N ALA A 87 10.34 -0.02 -10.88
CA ALA A 87 9.11 0.21 -11.62
C ALA A 87 8.93 -1.01 -12.52
N ALA A 88 7.74 -1.61 -12.52
CA ALA A 88 7.44 -2.70 -13.43
C ALA A 88 7.55 -2.12 -14.85
N ASP A 89 8.71 -2.37 -15.47
CA ASP A 89 9.14 -2.03 -16.82
C ASP A 89 8.51 -0.77 -17.46
N ASP A 90 9.23 0.35 -17.37
CA ASP A 90 9.42 1.21 -18.55
C ASP A 90 10.64 0.73 -19.37
N ASP A 91 10.97 -0.57 -19.29
CA ASP A 91 12.14 -1.21 -19.94
C ASP A 91 11.79 -1.92 -21.25
N LYS A 92 10.78 -1.45 -21.99
CA LYS A 92 10.59 -1.84 -23.40
C LYS A 92 10.00 -0.72 -24.26
N GLU A 93 10.79 0.31 -24.55
CA GLU A 93 10.84 0.94 -25.87
C GLU A 93 12.00 1.93 -25.94
N LEU A 94 13.24 1.46 -26.17
CA LEU A 94 14.24 2.24 -26.93
C LEU A 94 15.55 1.48 -27.28
N GLN A 95 15.49 0.34 -27.98
CA GLN A 95 16.60 -0.19 -28.83
C GLN A 95 15.89 -1.06 -29.90
N ASP A 96 15.95 -0.85 -31.21
CA ASP A 96 16.92 -0.20 -32.10
C ASP A 96 16.21 0.43 -33.31
N ALA A 97 16.89 1.41 -33.90
CA ALA A 97 16.63 1.98 -35.23
C ALA A 97 17.16 1.06 -36.34
#